data_AF-A0A3D3EB29-F1
#
_entry.id   AF-A0A3D3EB29-F1
#
_cell.length_a   1.000
_cell.length_b   1.000
_cell.length_c   1.000
_cell.angle_alpha   90.00
_cell.angle_beta   90.00
_cell.angle_gamma   90.00
#
_symmetry.space_group_name_H-M   'P 1'
#
loop_
_entity.id
_entity.type
_entity.pdbx_description
1 polymer ?
#
loop_
_entity_poly.entity_id
_entity_poly.type
_entity_poly.pdbx_seq_one_letter_code
_entity_poly.pdbx_strand_id
1 'polypeptide(L)'
;NPTHFAVALQYTNGQAGAPTVLAMGKGVLAQQIIELGVEANVRTLRIPMLARALYFTSEIGGEISEALYNAIAIVLAYVFRVNNGETLEMPELTLPPEVRFDEFGKLESEAGS
;
A
#
# COMPACT_ATOMS: atom_id res chain seq x y z
N ASN A 1 16.76 9.55 -10.22
CA ASN A 1 15.36 10.00 -10.21
C ASN A 1 14.44 8.78 -10.27
N PRO A 2 14.02 8.20 -9.13
CA PRO A 2 12.95 7.20 -9.07
C PRO A 2 11.94 7.60 -7.98
N THR A 3 10.80 8.15 -8.36
CA THR A 3 9.79 8.63 -7.42
C THR A 3 9.23 7.47 -6.61
N HIS A 4 9.73 7.27 -5.38
CA HIS A 4 9.21 6.27 -4.47
C HIS A 4 7.95 6.81 -3.78
N PHE A 5 6.96 5.94 -3.62
CA PHE A 5 5.77 6.19 -2.84
C PHE A 5 5.84 5.34 -1.58
N ALA A 6 5.42 5.89 -0.45
CA ALA A 6 5.23 5.15 0.78
C ALA A 6 3.88 5.50 1.37
N VAL A 7 3.17 4.49 1.88
CA VAL A 7 1.89 4.64 2.58
C VAL A 7 1.96 3.75 3.82
N ALA A 8 1.75 4.35 4.99
CA ALA A 8 1.65 3.66 6.26
C ALA A 8 0.17 3.42 6.57
N LEU A 9 -0.19 2.17 6.83
CA LEU A 9 -1.55 1.76 7.13
C LEU A 9 -1.64 1.25 8.57
N GLN A 10 -2.76 1.57 9.22
CA GLN A 10 -3.16 0.97 10.48
C GLN A 10 -4.29 -0.01 10.24
N TYR A 11 -4.15 -1.20 10.80
CA TYR A 11 -5.22 -2.18 10.87
C TYR A 11 -5.30 -2.73 12.29
N THR A 12 -6.49 -2.72 12.87
CA THR A 12 -6.74 -3.28 14.20
C THR A 12 -7.54 -4.56 14.05
N ASN A 13 -6.96 -5.68 14.50
CA ASN A 13 -7.66 -6.97 14.50
C ASN A 13 -8.99 -6.86 15.26
N GLY A 14 -10.08 -7.27 14.62
CA GLY A 14 -11.42 -7.26 15.22
C GLY A 14 -12.17 -5.92 15.15
N GLN A 15 -11.58 -4.86 14.61
CA GLN A 15 -12.35 -3.69 14.20
C GLN A 15 -13.06 -3.96 12.87
N ALA A 16 -14.32 -3.53 12.77
CA ALA A 16 -15.02 -3.46 11.50
C ALA A 16 -14.51 -2.24 10.73
N GLY A 17 -14.19 -2.42 9.44
CA GLY A 17 -13.70 -1.34 8.58
C GLY A 17 -12.44 -1.72 7.82
N ALA A 18 -12.10 -0.92 6.83
CA ALA A 18 -10.86 -1.09 6.08
C ALA A 18 -9.69 -0.39 6.81
N PRO A 19 -8.43 -0.75 6.50
CA PRO A 19 -7.27 -0.09 7.10
C PRO A 19 -7.29 1.43 6.89
N THR A 20 -6.86 2.15 7.92
CA THR A 20 -6.76 3.62 7.91
C THR A 20 -5.37 4.05 7.45
N VAL A 21 -5.30 5.09 6.63
CA VAL A 21 -4.01 5.69 6.22
C VAL A 21 -3.49 6.58 7.34
N LEU A 22 -2.33 6.23 7.90
CA LEU A 22 -1.69 7.05 8.95
C LEU A 22 -0.76 8.11 8.36
N ALA A 23 -0.05 7.75 7.30
CA ALA A 23 0.89 8.64 6.62
C ALA A 23 1.06 8.21 5.17
N MET A 24 1.35 9.17 4.30
CA MET A 24 1.67 8.90 2.89
C MET A 24 2.59 9.99 2.35
N GLY A 25 3.44 9.62 1.40
CA GLY A 25 4.39 10.55 0.83
C GLY A 25 4.99 10.06 -0.48
N LYS A 26 5.61 10.99 -1.20
CA LYS A 26 6.41 10.73 -2.41
C LYS A 26 7.82 11.31 -2.27
N GLY A 27 8.78 10.72 -2.96
CA GLY A 27 10.17 11.20 -2.97
C GLY A 27 10.80 11.19 -1.57
N VAL A 28 11.31 12.34 -1.12
CA VAL A 28 11.99 12.47 0.19
C VAL A 28 11.07 12.10 1.34
N LEU A 29 9.79 12.50 1.29
CA LEU A 29 8.84 12.17 2.36
C LEU A 29 8.56 10.67 2.43
N ALA A 30 8.50 9.98 1.28
CA ALA A 30 8.35 8.53 1.26
C ALA A 30 9.52 7.83 1.95
N GLN A 31 10.74 8.31 1.70
CA GLN A 31 11.95 7.79 2.32
C GLN A 31 11.92 7.95 3.85
N GLN A 32 11.52 9.13 4.34
CA GLN A 32 11.37 9.39 5.77
C GLN A 32 10.31 8.50 6.43
N ILE A 33 9.19 8.26 5.75
CA ILE A 33 8.14 7.34 6.26
C ILE A 33 8.67 5.91 6.39
N ILE A 34 9.45 5.44 5.41
CA ILE A 34 10.06 4.10 5.43
C ILE A 34 11.08 4.00 6.56
N GLU A 35 11.95 5.00 6.71
CA GLU A 35 12.96 5.06 7.79
C GLU A 35 12.30 4.98 9.16
N LEU A 36 11.29 5.80 9.41
CA LEU A 36 10.54 5.79 10.67
C LEU A 36 9.83 4.44 10.89
N GLY A 37 9.27 3.85 9.83
CA GLY A 37 8.65 2.53 9.90
C GLY A 37 9.65 1.44 10.33
N VAL A 38 10.86 1.45 9.77
CA VAL A 38 11.94 0.53 10.14
C VAL A 38 12.36 0.73 11.60
N GLU A 39 12.57 1.98 12.02
CA GLU A 39 12.92 2.33 13.41
C GLU A 39 11.84 1.88 14.40
N ALA A 40 10.57 1.98 14.01
CA ALA A 40 9.43 1.55 14.81
C ALA A 40 9.14 0.03 14.73
N ASN A 41 9.98 -0.76 14.05
CA ASN A 41 9.78 -2.19 13.80
C ASN A 41 8.46 -2.52 13.07
N VAL A 42 7.99 -1.60 12.23
CA VAL A 42 6.81 -1.79 11.38
C VAL A 42 7.25 -2.53 10.12
N ARG A 43 6.50 -3.59 9.78
CA ARG A 43 6.77 -4.38 8.57
C ARG A 43 6.62 -3.51 7.33
N THR A 44 7.68 -3.43 6.52
CA THR A 44 7.66 -2.75 5.22
C THR A 44 7.62 -3.76 4.08
N LEU A 45 6.76 -3.52 3.08
CA LEU A 45 6.64 -4.31 1.86
C LEU A 45 6.83 -3.42 0.63
N ARG A 46 7.56 -3.90 -0.38
CA ARG A 46 7.81 -3.16 -1.62
C ARG A 46 6.84 -3.65 -2.71
N ILE A 47 5.70 -2.98 -2.81
CA ILE A 47 4.67 -3.27 -3.82
C ILE A 47 4.35 -1.97 -4.59
N PRO A 48 5.14 -1.60 -5.62
CA PRO A 48 5.07 -0.26 -6.23
C PRO A 48 3.68 0.12 -6.77
N MET A 49 2.99 -0.81 -7.44
CA MET A 49 1.64 -0.58 -7.98
C MET A 49 0.62 -0.26 -6.87
N LEU A 50 0.66 -1.00 -5.76
CA LEU A 50 -0.24 -0.81 -4.63
C LEU A 50 0.09 0.48 -3.87
N ALA A 51 1.38 0.79 -3.69
CA ALA A 51 1.80 2.04 -3.05
C ALA A 51 1.29 3.28 -3.82
N ARG A 52 1.35 3.24 -5.17
CA ARG A 52 0.78 4.30 -6.01
C ARG A 52 -0.73 4.36 -5.91
N ALA A 53 -1.40 3.22 -6.00
CA ALA A 53 -2.85 3.16 -5.91
C ALA A 53 -3.36 3.72 -4.57
N LEU A 54 -2.77 3.31 -3.45
CA LEU A 54 -3.07 3.85 -2.12
C LEU A 54 -2.82 5.37 -2.07
N TYR A 55 -1.69 5.84 -2.61
CA TYR A 55 -1.35 7.26 -2.59
C TYR A 55 -2.34 8.12 -3.39
N PHE A 56 -2.81 7.64 -4.55
CA PHE A 56 -3.69 8.43 -5.42
C PHE A 56 -5.19 8.28 -5.11
N THR A 57 -5.59 7.30 -4.30
CA THR A 57 -7.02 7.00 -4.05
C THR A 57 -7.42 7.11 -2.59
N SER A 58 -6.53 7.53 -1.70
CA SER A 58 -6.80 7.59 -0.25
C SER A 58 -6.27 8.88 0.37
N GLU A 59 -6.80 9.20 1.54
CA GLU A 59 -6.46 10.41 2.30
C GLU A 59 -5.96 10.04 3.70
N ILE A 60 -5.04 10.84 4.25
CA ILE A 60 -4.53 10.64 5.62
C ILE A 60 -5.68 10.78 6.61
N GLY A 61 -5.79 9.80 7.52
CA GLY A 61 -6.87 9.69 8.51
C GLY A 61 -8.13 9.02 7.97
N GLY A 62 -8.21 8.76 6.66
CA GLY A 62 -9.31 8.04 6.02
C GLY A 62 -9.04 6.55 5.86
N GLU A 63 -10.10 5.79 5.63
CA GLU A 63 -10.00 4.41 5.16
C GLU A 63 -9.48 4.37 3.72
N ILE A 64 -8.84 3.26 3.36
CA ILE A 64 -8.44 3.00 1.97
C ILE A 64 -9.66 2.94 1.03
N SER A 65 -9.44 3.15 -0.26
CA SER A 65 -10.49 2.97 -1.28
C SER A 65 -11.03 1.54 -1.32
N GLU A 66 -12.35 1.39 -1.51
CA GLU A 66 -13.02 0.10 -1.70
C GLU A 66 -12.40 -0.74 -2.83
N ALA A 67 -11.94 -0.09 -3.90
CA ALA A 67 -11.27 -0.75 -5.02
C ALA A 67 -9.97 -1.48 -4.61
N LEU A 68 -9.40 -1.15 -3.44
CA LEU A 68 -8.17 -1.74 -2.90
C LEU A 68 -8.42 -2.81 -1.83
N TYR A 69 -9.67 -3.05 -1.43
CA TYR A 69 -9.98 -3.96 -0.33
C TYR A 69 -9.45 -5.37 -0.56
N ASN A 70 -9.63 -5.92 -1.76
CA ASN A 70 -9.15 -7.26 -2.08
C ASN A 70 -7.61 -7.34 -2.00
N ALA A 71 -6.92 -6.39 -2.65
CA ALA A 71 -5.47 -6.33 -2.66
C ALA A 71 -4.89 -6.19 -1.23
N ILE A 72 -5.52 -5.35 -0.41
CA ILE A 72 -5.09 -5.14 0.97
C ILE A 72 -5.40 -6.32 1.87
N ALA A 73 -6.53 -7.02 1.68
CA ALA A 73 -6.82 -8.25 2.39
C ALA A 73 -5.74 -9.33 2.13
N ILE A 74 -5.30 -9.46 0.88
CA ILE A 74 -4.20 -10.38 0.51
C ILE A 74 -2.90 -9.99 1.22
N VAL A 75 -2.55 -8.70 1.24
CA VAL A 75 -1.36 -8.20 1.94
C VAL A 75 -1.42 -8.44 3.44
N LEU A 76 -2.56 -8.15 4.08
CA LEU A 76 -2.74 -8.38 5.51
C LEU A 76 -2.65 -9.87 5.86
N ALA A 77 -3.27 -10.74 5.06
CA ALA A 77 -3.17 -12.18 5.23
C ALA A 77 -1.71 -12.68 5.10
N TYR A 78 -0.96 -12.15 4.12
CA TYR A 78 0.46 -12.43 3.97
C TYR A 78 1.27 -11.99 5.20
N VAL A 79 1.11 -10.74 5.65
CA VAL A 79 1.81 -10.20 6.82
C VAL A 79 1.50 -11.01 8.08
N PHE A 80 0.23 -11.37 8.29
CA PHE A 80 -0.18 -12.18 9.44
C PHE A 80 0.53 -13.54 9.47
N ARG A 81 0.57 -14.25 8.35
CA ARG A 81 1.22 -15.57 8.25
C ARG A 81 2.73 -15.50 8.42
N VAL A 82 3.38 -14.52 7.79
CA VAL A 82 4.83 -14.29 7.94
C VAL A 82 5.18 -13.94 9.39
N ASN A 83 4.38 -13.11 10.06
CA ASN A 83 4.58 -12.78 11.46
C ASN A 83 4.40 -13.98 12.39
N ASN A 84 3.64 -15.00 11.98
CA ASN A 84 3.49 -16.27 12.70
C ASN A 84 4.60 -17.29 12.39
N GLY A 85 5.66 -16.88 11.67
CA GLY A 85 6.83 -17.71 11.38
C GLY A 85 6.72 -18.56 10.11
N GLU A 86 5.67 -18.39 9.31
CA GLU A 86 5.58 -19.07 8.02
C GLU A 86 6.55 -18.46 7.00
N THR A 87 7.29 -19.31 6.29
CA THR A 87 8.12 -18.88 5.15
C THR A 87 7.28 -19.02 3.88
N LEU A 88 6.76 -17.90 3.40
CA LEU A 88 5.87 -17.84 2.25
C LEU A 88 6.38 -16.82 1.23
N GLU A 89 6.16 -17.12 -0.04
CA GLU A 89 6.27 -16.13 -1.10
C GLU A 89 5.06 -15.20 -1.08
N MET A 90 5.28 -13.95 -1.48
CA MET A 90 4.17 -13.01 -1.61
C MET A 90 3.25 -13.47 -2.74
N PRO A 91 1.94 -13.63 -2.49
CA PRO A 91 1.00 -14.02 -3.55
C PRO A 91 0.97 -12.98 -4.66
N GLU A 92 0.60 -13.42 -5.87
CA GLU A 92 0.38 -12.51 -6.99
C GLU A 92 -0.72 -11.50 -6.63
N LEU A 93 -0.39 -10.22 -6.76
CA LEU A 93 -1.29 -9.12 -6.49
C LEU A 93 -1.69 -8.46 -7.80
N THR A 94 -2.99 -8.29 -8.00
CA THR A 94 -3.53 -7.51 -9.13
C THR A 94 -4.41 -6.41 -8.59
N LEU A 95 -4.47 -5.31 -9.35
CA LEU A 95 -5.34 -4.16 -9.06
C LEU A 95 -6.39 -4.02 -10.16
N PRO A 96 -7.60 -3.55 -9.87
CA PRO A 96 -8.55 -3.14 -10.90
C PRO A 96 -7.96 -2.01 -11.79
N PRO A 97 -8.21 -1.99 -13.11
CA PRO A 97 -7.64 -0.98 -14.02
C PRO A 97 -7.88 0.48 -13.60
N GLU A 98 -9.04 0.75 -12.98
CA GLU A 98 -9.46 2.07 -12.49
C GLU A 98 -8.61 2.65 -11.36
N VAL A 99 -7.73 1.82 -10.76
CA VAL A 99 -6.79 2.26 -9.71
C VAL A 99 -5.33 1.90 -10.03
N ARG A 100 -5.03 1.60 -11.29
CA ARG A 100 -3.66 1.40 -11.77
C ARG A 100 -3.07 2.73 -12.22
N PHE A 101 -2.26 3.33 -11.37
CA PHE A 101 -1.60 4.61 -11.68
C PHE A 101 -0.13 4.41 -12.03
N ASP A 102 0.36 5.20 -12.97
CA ASP A 102 1.79 5.39 -13.22
C ASP A 102 2.41 6.33 -12.17
N GLU A 103 3.71 6.64 -12.31
CA GLU A 103 4.43 7.51 -11.38
C GLU A 103 3.97 8.99 -11.38
N PHE A 104 3.22 9.40 -12.40
CA PHE A 104 2.68 10.75 -12.54
C PHE A 104 1.22 10.85 -12.10
N GLY A 105 0.59 9.73 -11.72
CA GLY A 105 -0.81 9.67 -11.34
C GLY A 105 -1.78 9.55 -12.52
N LYS A 106 -1.28 9.19 -13.71
CA LYS A 106 -2.14 8.87 -14.86
C LYS A 106 -2.55 7.39 -14.80
N LEU A 107 -3.80 7.10 -15.17
CA LEU A 107 -4.28 5.71 -15.27
C LEU A 107 -3.55 4.97 -16.39
N GLU A 108 -3.05 3.77 -16.10
CA GLU A 108 -2.30 2.95 -17.06
C GLU A 108 -3.18 2.50 -18.25
N SER A 109 -4.51 2.46 -18.10
CA SER A 109 -5.45 2.15 -19.20
C SER A 109 -5.50 3.23 -20.30
N GLU A 110 -5.05 4.46 -20.03
CA GLU A 110 -4.96 5.55 -21.01
C GLU A 110 -3.60 5.62 -21.72
N ALA A 111 -2.66 4.70 -21.43
CA ALA A 111 -1.34 4.66 -22.04
C ALA A 111 -1.27 3.76 -23.29
N GLY A 112 -2.39 3.16 -23.71
CA GLY A 112 -2.49 2.20 -24.79
C GLY A 112 -3.55 2.51 -25.86
N SER A 113 -3.81 3.77 -26.18
CA SER A 113 -4.66 4.19 -27.31
C SER A 113 -4.00 5.31 -28.10
#